data_AF-A0A8T4Z6D2-F1
#
_entry.id   AF-A0A8T4Z6D2-F1
#
_cell.length_a   1.000
_cell.length_b   1.000
_cell.length_c   1.000
_cell.angle_alpha   90.00
_cell.angle_beta   90.00
_cell.angle_gamma   90.00
#
_symmetry.space_group_name_H-M   'P 1'
#
loop_
_entity.id
_entity.type
_entity.pdbx_description
1 polymer ?
#
loop_
_entity_poly.entity_id
_entity_poly.type
_entity_poly.pdbx_seq_one_letter_code
_entity_poly.pdbx_strand_id
1 'polypeptide(L)'
;MSERRKVLIDVFPTGICGCGQRQSENIELFNLMREVKRDFEGKVELNIMDYGTHIDEALLRLNQILEASGKGRLIELGLGAQLFRSLIPLIAINGKIAFTTSVPSKEALYAKIREALMT
;
A
#
# COMPACT_ATOMS: atom_id res chain seq x y z
N MET A 1 -14.57 23.88 -10.73
CA MET A 1 -13.81 22.76 -11.33
C MET A 1 -13.92 21.60 -10.35
N SER A 2 -14.68 20.56 -10.68
CA SER A 2 -14.72 19.37 -9.81
C SER A 2 -13.36 18.69 -9.92
N GLU A 3 -12.57 18.73 -8.85
CA GLU A 3 -11.40 17.86 -8.72
C GLU A 3 -11.87 16.44 -8.99
N ARG A 4 -11.42 15.84 -10.10
CA ARG A 4 -11.59 14.40 -10.29
C ARG A 4 -10.82 13.78 -9.14
N ARG A 5 -11.52 13.21 -8.16
CA ARG A 5 -10.91 12.48 -7.05
C ARG A 5 -9.98 11.45 -7.66
N LYS A 6 -8.68 11.62 -7.42
CA LYS A 6 -7.69 10.60 -7.76
C LYS A 6 -7.87 9.44 -6.80
N VAL A 7 -7.59 8.23 -7.27
CA VAL A 7 -7.49 7.07 -6.41
C VAL A 7 -6.15 7.12 -5.69
N LEU A 8 -6.19 7.20 -4.37
CA LEU A 8 -4.99 7.14 -3.54
C LEU A 8 -4.60 5.67 -3.33
N ILE A 9 -3.34 5.35 -3.62
CA ILE A 9 -2.77 4.03 -3.44
C ILE A 9 -1.61 4.16 -2.46
N ASP A 10 -1.81 3.66 -1.23
CA ASP A 10 -0.76 3.56 -0.23
C ASP A 10 -0.09 2.18 -0.35
N VAL A 11 1.23 2.17 -0.51
CA VAL A 11 2.03 0.97 -0.70
C VAL A 11 3.02 0.86 0.43
N PHE A 12 2.98 -0.27 1.13
CA PHE A 12 3.86 -0.64 2.22
C PHE A 12 4.75 -1.78 1.72
N PRO A 13 6.00 -1.50 1.31
CA PRO A 13 6.92 -2.51 0.83
C PRO A 13 7.27 -3.57 1.88
N THR A 14 7.96 -4.61 1.42
CA THR A 14 8.33 -5.75 2.22
C THR A 14 9.61 -5.47 3.01
N GLY A 15 9.56 -5.55 4.34
CA GLY A 15 10.71 -5.37 5.24
C GLY A 15 11.20 -3.92 5.38
N ILE A 16 11.80 -3.62 6.54
CA ILE A 16 12.33 -2.28 6.90
C ILE A 16 13.63 -1.96 6.14
N CYS A 17 14.37 -2.99 5.74
CA CYS A 17 15.65 -2.90 5.07
C CYS A 17 15.53 -3.53 3.67
N GLY A 18 15.73 -2.73 2.62
CA GLY A 18 15.73 -3.18 1.21
C GLY A 18 16.87 -4.15 0.84
N CYS A 19 17.42 -4.89 1.80
CA CYS A 19 18.58 -5.76 1.69
C CYS A 19 18.21 -7.14 2.28
N GLY A 20 18.05 -8.17 1.45
CA GLY A 20 17.78 -9.54 1.92
C GLY A 20 16.89 -10.39 1.00
N GLN A 21 16.38 -11.51 1.53
CA GLN A 21 15.65 -12.57 0.80
C GLN A 21 14.39 -12.11 0.03
N ARG A 22 13.90 -10.89 0.27
CA ARG A 22 12.68 -10.33 -0.35
C ARG A 22 12.92 -9.14 -1.28
N GLN A 23 14.18 -8.93 -1.68
CA GLN A 23 14.55 -7.87 -2.61
C GLN A 23 13.85 -8.02 -3.98
N SER A 24 13.70 -9.26 -4.45
CA SER A 24 12.99 -9.58 -5.70
C SER A 24 11.52 -9.16 -5.65
N GLU A 25 10.82 -9.41 -4.53
CA GLU A 25 9.42 -9.00 -4.34
C GLU A 25 9.27 -7.47 -4.35
N ASN A 26 10.20 -6.74 -3.71
CA ASN A 26 10.17 -5.28 -3.76
C ASN A 26 10.45 -4.74 -5.17
N ILE A 27 11.36 -5.35 -5.93
CA ILE A 27 11.60 -4.98 -7.34
C ILE A 27 10.34 -5.19 -8.17
N GLU A 28 9.69 -6.35 -8.02
CA GLU A 28 8.43 -6.66 -8.71
C GLU A 28 7.34 -5.66 -8.35
N LEU A 29 7.15 -5.38 -7.06
CA LEU A 29 6.20 -4.38 -6.56
C LEU A 29 6.47 -3.00 -7.15
N PHE A 30 7.72 -2.52 -7.13
CA PHE A 30 8.05 -1.20 -7.65
C PHE A 30 7.88 -1.11 -9.16
N ASN A 31 8.20 -2.18 -9.91
CA ASN A 31 7.92 -2.24 -11.34
C ASN A 31 6.41 -2.17 -11.60
N LEU A 32 5.61 -2.92 -10.85
CA LEU A 32 4.15 -2.86 -10.93
C LEU A 32 3.62 -1.45 -10.60
N MET A 33 4.14 -0.79 -9.57
CA MET A 33 3.74 0.59 -9.23
C MET A 33 4.12 1.60 -10.31
N ARG A 34 5.27 1.43 -10.99
CA ARG A 34 5.64 2.26 -12.14
C ARG A 34 4.67 2.09 -13.30
N GLU A 35 4.26 0.85 -13.59
CA GLU A 35 3.24 0.58 -14.61
C GLU A 35 1.90 1.19 -14.25
N VAL A 36 1.45 1.07 -12.99
CA VAL A 36 0.23 1.72 -12.50
C VAL A 36 0.30 3.23 -12.67
N LYS A 37 1.42 3.86 -12.30
CA LYS A 37 1.61 5.31 -12.45
C LYS A 37 1.45 5.76 -13.90
N ARG A 38 2.02 5.00 -14.83
CA ARG A 38 1.98 5.27 -16.27
C ARG A 38 0.58 5.03 -16.85
N ASP A 39 0.00 3.87 -16.58
CA ASP A 39 -1.24 3.42 -17.23
C ASP A 39 -2.48 4.13 -16.65
N PHE A 40 -2.39 4.65 -15.42
CA PHE A 40 -3.43 5.46 -14.76
C PHE A 40 -3.00 6.91 -14.51
N GLU A 41 -2.15 7.46 -15.40
CA GLU A 41 -1.66 8.83 -15.28
C GLU A 41 -2.79 9.85 -15.07
N GLY A 42 -2.59 10.75 -14.10
CA GLY A 42 -3.57 11.75 -13.71
C GLY A 42 -4.81 11.22 -12.96
N LYS A 43 -4.96 9.90 -12.81
CA LYS A 43 -6.09 9.24 -12.13
C LYS A 43 -5.70 8.63 -10.78
N VAL A 44 -4.43 8.30 -10.58
CA VAL A 44 -3.93 7.74 -9.32
C VAL A 44 -2.91 8.67 -8.66
N GLU A 45 -2.86 8.59 -7.34
CA GLU A 45 -1.80 9.13 -6.51
C GLU A 45 -1.13 7.97 -5.78
N LEU A 46 0.18 7.82 -5.97
CA LEU A 46 0.95 6.71 -5.39
C LEU A 46 1.76 7.23 -4.21
N ASN A 47 1.53 6.63 -3.05
CA ASN A 47 2.26 6.90 -1.83
C ASN A 47 3.01 5.63 -1.40
N ILE A 48 4.31 5.57 -1.67
CA ILE A 48 5.15 4.42 -1.32
C ILE A 48 5.86 4.76 0.00
N MET A 49 5.59 3.98 1.03
CA MET A 49 6.14 4.23 2.37
C MET A 49 7.63 3.93 2.42
N ASP A 50 8.38 4.86 3.01
CA ASP A 50 9.79 4.70 3.33
C ASP A 50 9.95 4.46 4.84
N TYR A 51 10.55 3.32 5.17
CA TYR A 51 10.75 2.89 6.56
C TYR A 51 12.08 3.34 7.16
N GLY A 52 12.95 3.98 6.38
CA GLY A 52 14.23 4.47 6.86
C GLY A 52 14.07 5.61 7.86
N THR A 53 13.77 6.81 7.37
CA THR A 53 13.66 8.01 8.21
C THR A 53 12.23 8.35 8.59
N HIS A 54 11.22 7.76 7.93
CA HIS A 54 9.80 8.12 8.08
C HIS A 54 8.97 6.98 8.67
N ILE A 55 9.58 6.12 9.50
CA ILE A 55 8.93 4.94 10.06
C ILE A 55 7.71 5.29 10.94
N ASP A 56 7.76 6.39 11.69
CA ASP A 56 6.65 6.82 12.55
C ASP A 56 5.45 7.28 11.74
N GLU A 57 5.68 8.00 10.64
CA GLU A 57 4.63 8.42 9.70
C GLU A 57 4.01 7.22 8.99
N ALA A 58 4.84 6.27 8.57
CA ALA A 58 4.40 5.05 7.94
C ALA A 58 3.54 4.21 8.93
N LEU A 59 3.94 4.11 10.20
CA LEU A 59 3.17 3.43 11.24
C LEU A 59 1.83 4.11 11.51
N LEU A 60 1.83 5.45 11.63
CA LEU A 60 0.61 6.23 11.81
C LEU A 60 -0.35 6.01 10.65
N ARG A 61 0.15 6.03 9.41
CA ARG A 61 -0.65 5.79 8.20
C ARG A 61 -1.21 4.38 8.15
N LEU A 62 -0.43 3.36 8.52
CA LEU A 62 -0.93 1.99 8.60
C LEU A 62 -2.05 1.86 9.61
N ASN A 63 -1.93 2.47 10.80
CA ASN A 63 -2.97 2.43 11.82
C ASN A 63 -4.27 3.03 11.30
N GLN A 64 -4.23 4.18 10.62
CA GLN A 64 -5.42 4.77 9.98
C GLN A 64 -6.07 3.81 8.96
N ILE A 65 -5.25 3.12 8.16
CA ILE A 65 -5.73 2.14 7.17
C ILE A 65 -6.34 0.90 7.84
N LEU A 66 -5.73 0.43 8.93
CA LEU A 66 -6.24 -0.68 9.72
C LEU A 66 -7.59 -0.33 10.34
N GLU A 67 -7.75 0.87 10.93
CA GLU A 67 -9.04 1.35 11.46
C GLU A 67 -10.10 1.42 10.36
N ALA A 68 -9.80 2.09 9.25
CA ALA A 68 -10.72 2.24 8.12
C ALA A 68 -11.11 0.91 7.47
N SER A 69 -10.29 -0.13 7.66
CA SER A 69 -10.54 -1.50 7.20
C SER A 69 -11.22 -2.39 8.25
N GLY A 70 -11.65 -1.85 9.39
CA GLY A 70 -12.30 -2.59 10.47
C GLY A 70 -11.34 -3.49 11.28
N LYS A 71 -10.04 -3.24 11.20
CA LYS A 71 -8.98 -4.02 11.88
C LYS A 71 -8.44 -3.33 13.14
N GLY A 72 -9.22 -2.46 13.79
CA GLY A 72 -8.81 -1.70 14.99
C GLY A 72 -8.25 -2.57 16.12
N ARG A 73 -8.74 -3.81 16.27
CA ARG A 73 -8.21 -4.77 17.25
C ARG A 73 -6.71 -5.07 17.08
N LEU A 74 -6.16 -5.01 15.86
CA LEU A 74 -4.72 -5.21 15.64
C LEU A 74 -3.89 -4.04 16.20
N ILE A 75 -4.47 -2.84 16.26
CA ILE A 75 -3.86 -1.65 16.83
C ILE A 75 -3.91 -1.75 18.36
N GLU A 76 -5.08 -2.09 18.91
CA GLU A 76 -5.28 -2.28 20.36
C GLU A 76 -4.33 -3.32 20.95
N LEU A 77 -4.05 -4.40 20.20
CA LEU A 77 -3.11 -5.44 20.61
C LEU A 77 -1.63 -5.06 20.43
N GLY A 78 -1.32 -3.84 19.97
CA GLY A 78 0.05 -3.40 19.70
C GLY A 78 0.71 -4.11 18.52
N LEU A 79 -0.07 -4.80 17.67
CA LEU A 79 0.43 -5.63 16.57
C LEU A 79 0.67 -4.82 15.29
N GLY A 80 0.27 -3.56 15.21
CA GLY A 80 0.53 -2.69 14.05
C GLY A 80 2.02 -2.58 13.69
N ALA A 81 2.89 -2.42 14.70
CA ALA A 81 4.35 -2.39 14.52
C ALA A 81 4.96 -3.77 14.23
N GLN A 82 4.32 -4.85 14.70
CA GLN A 82 4.75 -6.22 14.40
C GLN A 82 4.42 -6.60 12.96
N LEU A 83 3.24 -6.20 12.48
CA LEU A 83 2.88 -6.31 11.07
C LEU A 83 3.99 -5.67 10.26
N PHE A 84 4.37 -4.41 10.54
CA PHE A 84 5.49 -3.69 9.89
C PHE A 84 6.78 -4.51 9.74
N ARG A 85 7.19 -5.22 10.80
CA ARG A 85 8.42 -6.01 10.82
C ARG A 85 8.29 -7.35 10.09
N SER A 86 7.07 -7.87 9.99
CA SER A 86 6.74 -9.13 9.30
C SER A 86 6.15 -8.90 7.90
N LEU A 87 6.03 -7.64 7.46
CA LEU A 87 5.24 -7.26 6.28
C LEU A 87 5.79 -7.93 5.04
N ILE A 88 5.03 -8.92 4.60
CA ILE A 88 4.62 -9.12 3.22
C ILE A 88 4.01 -7.81 2.68
N PRO A 89 4.16 -7.44 1.40
CA PRO A 89 3.75 -6.11 0.94
C PRO A 89 2.25 -5.88 1.15
N LEU A 90 1.90 -4.70 1.68
CA LEU A 90 0.53 -4.26 1.89
C LEU A 90 0.21 -3.13 0.92
N ILE A 91 -0.94 -3.23 0.27
CA ILE A 91 -1.43 -2.19 -0.64
C ILE A 91 -2.83 -1.81 -0.16
N ALA A 92 -3.04 -0.52 0.07
CA ALA A 92 -4.34 0.06 0.37
C ALA A 92 -4.78 1.01 -0.74
N ILE A 93 -6.07 1.03 -1.02
CA ILE A 93 -6.70 1.87 -2.03
C ILE A 93 -7.78 2.69 -1.34
N ASN A 94 -7.71 4.02 -1.48
CA ASN A 94 -8.60 4.98 -0.80
C ASN A 94 -8.71 4.71 0.72
N GLY A 95 -7.57 4.43 1.37
CA GLY A 95 -7.50 4.19 2.81
C GLY A 95 -7.98 2.81 3.26
N LYS A 96 -8.37 1.91 2.36
CA LYS A 96 -8.81 0.55 2.69
C LYS A 96 -7.84 -0.49 2.13
N ILE A 97 -7.58 -1.52 2.93
CA ILE A 97 -6.71 -2.63 2.53
C ILE A 97 -7.27 -3.32 1.29
N ALA A 98 -6.45 -3.43 0.25
CA ALA A 98 -6.74 -4.17 -0.97
C ALA A 98 -5.94 -5.49 -1.02
N PHE A 99 -4.67 -5.48 -0.60
CA PHE A 99 -3.77 -6.65 -0.64
C PHE A 99 -2.85 -6.67 0.59
N THR A 100 -2.57 -7.87 1.15
CA THR A 100 -1.71 -8.03 2.36
C THR A 100 -0.84 -9.29 2.38
N THR A 101 -0.82 -10.09 1.31
CA THR A 101 -0.28 -11.47 1.33
C THR A 101 0.81 -11.77 0.30
N SER A 102 0.95 -10.95 -0.74
CA SER A 102 2.03 -11.01 -1.73
C SER A 102 1.95 -9.78 -2.63
N VAL A 103 2.94 -9.59 -3.51
CA VAL A 103 2.77 -8.70 -4.66
C VAL A 103 1.58 -9.23 -5.48
N PRO A 104 0.56 -8.40 -5.78
CA PRO A 104 -0.59 -8.85 -6.58
C PRO A 104 -0.21 -8.96 -8.06
N SER A 105 -0.97 -9.75 -8.81
CA SER A 105 -0.87 -9.69 -10.28
C SER A 105 -1.33 -8.32 -10.78
N LYS A 106 -0.82 -7.94 -11.96
CA LYS A 106 -1.18 -6.69 -12.63
C LYS A 106 -2.69 -6.57 -12.82
N GLU A 107 -3.33 -7.64 -13.28
CA GLU A 107 -4.76 -7.69 -13.58
C GLU A 107 -5.59 -7.48 -12.31
N ALA A 108 -5.22 -8.15 -11.21
CA ALA A 108 -5.91 -8.03 -9.93
C ALA A 108 -5.83 -6.60 -9.38
N LEU A 109 -4.65 -5.98 -9.44
CA LEU A 109 -4.48 -4.60 -9.00
C LEU A 109 -5.25 -3.62 -9.90
N TYR A 110 -5.19 -3.80 -11.22
CA TYR A 110 -5.87 -2.91 -12.17
C TYR A 110 -7.38 -2.97 -12.02
N ALA A 111 -7.94 -4.15 -11.75
CA ALA A 111 -9.36 -4.31 -11.45
C ALA A 111 -9.76 -3.48 -10.22
N LYS A 112 -9.00 -3.58 -9.12
CA LYS A 112 -9.26 -2.80 -7.89
C LYS A 112 -9.14 -1.29 -8.08
N ILE A 113 -8.17 -0.83 -8.87
CA ILE A 113 -8.04 0.60 -9.20
C ILE A 113 -9.24 1.07 -10.01
N ARG A 114 -9.71 0.29 -10.99
CA ARG A 114 -10.88 0.63 -11.79
C ARG A 114 -12.16 0.68 -10.96
N GLU A 115 -12.36 -0.29 -10.06
CA GLU A 115 -13.47 -0.27 -9.09
C GLU A 115 -13.45 1.04 -8.27
N ALA A 116 -12.28 1.42 -7.76
CA ALA A 116 -12.11 2.62 -6.95
C ALA A 116 -12.31 3.94 -7.75
N LEU A 117 -12.05 3.95 -9.06
CA LEU A 117 -12.31 5.10 -9.93
C LEU A 117 -13.80 5.32 -10.21
N MET A 118 -14.64 4.31 -9.98
CA MET A 118 -16.09 4.37 -10.21
C MET A 118 -16.89 4.71 -8.95
N THR A 119 -16.21 4.84 -7.80
CA THR A 119 -16.81 5.12 -6.48
C THR A 119 -16.65 6.58 -6.10
#